data_AF-A0A2M7GC89-F1
#
_entry.id   AF-A0A2M7GC89-F1
#
_cell.length_a   1.000
_cell.length_b   1.000
_cell.length_c   1.000
_cell.angle_alpha   90.00
_cell.angle_beta   90.00
_cell.angle_gamma   90.00
#
_symmetry.space_group_name_H-M   'P 1'
#
loop_
_entity.id
_entity.type
_entity.pdbx_description
1 polymer ?
#
loop_
_entity_poly.entity_id
_entity_poly.type
_entity_poly.pdbx_seq_one_letter_code
_entity_poly.pdbx_strand_id
1 'polypeptide(L)'
;MLEILNWVAALLALGTSIGLLLSRDWRWSLAILAAQYLGVFWLVHSHWPISMAAVKLVTGWMVCAALGTTLYGSTEGPVSETAWPEGRLFRLLAAGLIAVSTFALAQKIASWLNVSLAVAWGGLLLMGLGLLHLGVTAQP
;
A
#
# COMPACT_ATOMS: atom_id res chain seq x y z
N MET A 1 5.01 13.36 -19.49
CA MET A 1 5.93 12.41 -18.83
C MET A 1 5.57 12.18 -17.36
N LEU A 2 5.34 13.24 -16.57
CA LEU A 2 4.95 13.12 -15.15
C LEU A 2 3.64 12.33 -14.93
N GLU A 3 2.65 12.50 -15.81
CA GLU A 3 1.38 11.75 -15.76
C GLU A 3 1.56 10.24 -15.86
N ILE A 4 2.37 9.77 -16.81
CA ILE A 4 2.67 8.33 -16.98
C ILE A 4 3.27 7.78 -15.69
N LEU A 5 4.14 8.57 -15.06
CA LEU A 5 4.86 8.16 -13.86
C LEU A 5 3.96 8.12 -12.63
N ASN A 6 2.97 9.02 -12.53
CA ASN A 6 1.93 8.96 -11.50
C ASN A 6 1.07 7.70 -11.64
N TRP A 7 0.72 7.33 -12.88
CA TRP A 7 -0.01 6.09 -13.14
C TRP A 7 0.80 4.84 -12.78
N VAL A 8 2.08 4.82 -13.15
CA VAL A 8 3.00 3.74 -12.75
C VAL A 8 3.10 3.66 -11.22
N ALA A 9 3.22 4.80 -10.53
CA ALA A 9 3.28 4.84 -9.07
C ALA A 9 1.97 4.38 -8.40
N ALA A 10 0.81 4.74 -8.96
CA ALA A 10 -0.50 4.30 -8.47
C ALA A 10 -0.70 2.79 -8.67
N LEU A 11 -0.30 2.25 -9.83
CA LEU A 11 -0.32 0.81 -10.09
C LEU A 11 0.66 0.05 -9.19
N LEU A 12 1.84 0.61 -8.93
CA LEU A 12 2.79 0.06 -7.98
C LEU A 12 2.23 0.06 -6.56
N ALA A 13 1.54 1.12 -6.14
CA ALA A 13 0.85 1.20 -4.86
C ALA A 13 -0.29 0.15 -4.72
N LEU A 14 -1.02 -0.11 -5.80
CA LEU A 14 -2.04 -1.15 -5.85
C LEU A 14 -1.40 -2.55 -5.78
N GLY A 15 -0.39 -2.81 -6.60
CA GLY A 15 0.30 -4.09 -6.64
C GLY A 15 0.98 -4.42 -5.31
N THR A 16 1.61 -3.45 -4.66
CA THR A 16 2.23 -3.61 -3.35
C THR A 16 1.21 -3.81 -2.23
N SER A 17 0.09 -3.08 -2.24
CA SER A 17 -1.01 -3.30 -1.29
C SER A 17 -1.60 -4.72 -1.39
N ILE A 18 -1.84 -5.20 -2.62
CA ILE A 18 -2.32 -6.57 -2.85
C ILE A 18 -1.24 -7.58 -2.45
N GLY A 19 0.02 -7.33 -2.80
CA GLY A 19 1.15 -8.16 -2.40
C GLY A 19 1.24 -8.31 -0.88
N LEU A 20 1.05 -7.23 -0.13
CA LEU A 20 1.01 -7.27 1.34
C LEU A 20 -0.15 -8.10 1.88
N LEU A 21 -1.34 -8.01 1.28
CA LEU A 21 -2.51 -8.80 1.68
C LEU A 21 -2.34 -10.31 1.45
N LEU A 22 -1.54 -10.69 0.45
CA LEU A 22 -1.29 -12.08 0.05
C LEU A 22 -0.03 -12.68 0.69
N SER A 23 0.92 -11.82 1.07
CA SER A 23 2.19 -12.20 1.67
C SER A 23 1.97 -12.83 3.04
N ARG A 24 2.62 -13.97 3.25
CA ARG A 24 2.60 -14.71 4.52
C ARG A 24 3.94 -14.62 5.25
N ASP A 25 5.01 -14.41 4.51
CA ASP A 25 6.35 -14.29 5.05
C ASP A 25 6.66 -12.82 5.36
N TRP A 26 7.08 -12.58 6.60
CA TRP A 26 7.41 -11.24 7.08
C TRP A 26 8.51 -10.55 6.24
N ARG A 27 9.45 -11.32 5.69
CA ARG A 27 10.54 -10.84 4.83
C ARG A 27 10.01 -10.23 3.54
N TRP A 28 9.10 -10.94 2.87
CA TRP A 28 8.45 -10.46 1.66
C TRP A 28 7.55 -9.28 1.97
N SER A 29 6.83 -9.32 3.09
CA SER A 29 6.00 -8.18 3.51
C SER A 29 6.83 -6.91 3.72
N LEU A 30 8.02 -6.98 4.36
CA LEU A 30 8.91 -5.82 4.51
C LEU A 30 9.44 -5.29 3.18
N ALA A 31 9.84 -6.18 2.26
CA ALA A 31 10.32 -5.77 0.94
C ALA A 31 9.22 -5.08 0.13
N ILE A 32 7.99 -5.61 0.18
CA ILE A 32 6.83 -5.03 -0.50
C ILE A 32 6.46 -3.68 0.14
N LEU A 33 6.51 -3.56 1.47
CA LEU A 33 6.26 -2.30 2.18
C LEU A 33 7.29 -1.22 1.79
N ALA A 34 8.57 -1.58 1.70
CA ALA A 34 9.62 -0.67 1.25
C ALA A 34 9.41 -0.20 -0.20
N ALA A 35 8.99 -1.11 -1.08
CA ALA A 35 8.59 -0.77 -2.45
C ALA A 35 7.35 0.13 -2.48
N GLN A 36 6.37 -0.09 -1.60
CA GLN A 36 5.18 0.75 -1.49
C GLN A 36 5.53 2.19 -1.12
N TYR A 37 6.45 2.38 -0.17
CA TYR A 37 6.96 3.71 0.20
C TYR A 37 7.68 4.42 -0.96
N LEU A 38 8.31 3.68 -1.87
CA LEU A 38 8.87 4.24 -3.10
C LEU A 38 7.77 4.75 -4.05
N GLY A 39 6.66 4.01 -4.18
CA GLY A 39 5.48 4.48 -4.92
C GLY A 39 4.86 5.74 -4.30
N VAL A 40 4.74 5.77 -2.97
CA VAL A 40 4.24 6.95 -2.23
C VAL A 40 5.14 8.16 -2.43
N PHE A 41 6.46 7.98 -2.36
CA PHE A 41 7.43 9.03 -2.63
C PHE A 41 7.17 9.67 -4.00
N TRP A 42 6.94 8.85 -5.02
CA TRP A 42 6.67 9.36 -6.36
C TRP A 42 5.36 10.15 -6.44
N LEU A 43 4.28 9.61 -5.88
CA LEU A 43 2.97 10.29 -5.87
C LEU A 43 3.03 11.66 -5.14
N VAL A 44 3.80 11.74 -4.06
CA VAL A 44 3.95 12.98 -3.28
C VAL A 44 4.84 13.99 -4.01
N HIS A 45 5.92 13.55 -4.64
CA HIS A 45 6.84 14.42 -5.38
C HIS A 45 6.13 15.23 -6.49
N SER A 46 5.04 14.70 -7.05
CA SER A 46 4.26 15.38 -8.10
C SER A 46 3.59 16.69 -7.65
N HIS A 47 3.38 16.90 -6.35
CA HIS A 47 2.75 18.13 -5.83
C HIS A 47 3.59 18.81 -4.74
N TRP A 48 4.55 18.11 -4.14
CA TRP A 48 5.34 18.59 -3.01
C TRP A 48 6.83 18.67 -3.37
N PRO A 49 7.57 19.61 -2.77
CA PRO A 49 9.00 19.72 -3.01
C PRO A 49 9.72 18.42 -2.68
N ILE A 50 10.77 18.12 -3.44
CA ILE A 50 11.54 16.87 -3.35
C ILE A 50 12.04 16.59 -1.93
N SER A 51 12.39 17.63 -1.17
CA SER A 51 12.80 17.52 0.23
C SER A 51 11.71 16.90 1.10
N MET A 52 10.46 17.33 0.97
CA MET A 52 9.34 16.77 1.74
C MET A 52 8.97 15.35 1.28
N ALA A 53 9.07 15.06 -0.01
CA ALA A 53 8.86 13.71 -0.52
C ALA A 53 9.95 12.75 0.02
N ALA A 54 11.21 13.16 -0.02
CA ALA A 54 12.35 12.35 0.45
C ALA A 54 12.23 11.98 1.92
N VAL A 55 11.74 12.89 2.78
CA VAL A 55 11.49 12.59 4.20
C VAL A 55 10.52 11.42 4.36
N LYS A 56 9.45 11.32 3.56
CA LYS A 56 8.50 10.18 3.62
C LYS A 56 9.15 8.86 3.22
N LEU A 57 10.05 8.88 2.24
CA LEU A 57 10.78 7.68 1.83
C LEU A 57 11.72 7.19 2.93
N VAL A 58 12.55 8.09 3.45
CA VAL A 58 13.52 7.76 4.50
C VAL A 58 12.82 7.28 5.77
N THR A 59 11.78 7.99 6.20
CA THR A 59 10.99 7.58 7.37
C THR A 59 10.30 6.23 7.15
N GLY A 60 9.72 5.99 5.98
CA GLY A 60 9.14 4.70 5.63
C GLY A 60 10.14 3.54 5.68
N TRP A 61 11.34 3.74 5.14
CA TRP A 61 12.40 2.73 5.19
C TRP A 61 12.96 2.53 6.60
N MET A 62 13.03 3.59 7.42
CA MET A 62 13.40 3.46 8.84
C MET A 62 12.35 2.64 9.62
N VAL A 63 11.06 2.82 9.33
CA VAL A 63 9.99 1.97 9.89
C VAL A 63 10.18 0.53 9.44
N CYS A 64 10.49 0.27 8.16
CA CYS A 64 10.76 -1.08 7.68
C CYS A 64 11.98 -1.72 8.39
N ALA A 65 13.05 -0.95 8.60
CA ALA A 65 14.24 -1.43 9.32
C ALA A 65 13.91 -1.76 10.78
N ALA A 66 13.18 -0.89 11.46
CA ALA A 66 12.73 -1.12 12.84
C ALA A 66 11.80 -2.33 12.96
N LEU A 67 10.84 -2.50 12.04
CA LEU A 67 10.00 -3.69 11.98
C LEU A 67 10.81 -4.95 11.67
N GLY A 68 11.83 -4.85 10.82
CA GLY A 68 12.73 -5.96 10.49
C GLY A 68 13.52 -6.44 11.71
N THR A 69 14.01 -5.53 12.56
CA THR A 69 14.75 -5.92 13.77
C THR A 69 13.84 -6.54 14.83
N THR A 70 12.60 -6.07 14.96
CA THR A 70 11.63 -6.66 15.90
C THR A 70 11.20 -8.06 15.45
N LEU A 71 10.83 -8.21 14.18
CA LEU A 71 10.39 -9.50 13.60
C LEU A 71 11.51 -10.53 13.55
N TYR A 72 12.77 -10.10 13.37
CA TYR A 72 13.93 -10.99 13.43
C TYR A 72 14.19 -11.52 14.85
N GLY A 73 13.89 -10.73 15.89
CA GLY A 73 14.05 -11.14 17.29
C GLY A 73 12.94 -12.08 17.78
N SER A 74 11.79 -12.12 17.09
CA SER A 74 10.69 -13.04 17.37
C SER A 74 11.06 -14.46 16.96
N THR A 75 11.44 -15.31 17.92
CA THR A 75 11.79 -16.74 17.71
C THR A 75 10.56 -17.64 17.52
N GLU A 76 9.37 -17.07 17.37
CA GLU A 76 8.17 -17.84 17.00
C GLU A 76 8.18 -18.03 15.49
N GLY A 77 8.57 -19.24 15.06
CA GLY A 77 8.37 -19.69 13.69
C GLY A 77 6.91 -19.48 13.27
N PRO A 78 6.63 -19.27 11.97
CA PRO A 78 5.30 -18.88 11.51
C PRO A 78 4.30 -19.89 12.06
N VAL A 79 3.47 -19.46 13.02
CA VAL A 79 2.33 -20.26 13.47
C VAL A 79 1.55 -20.50 12.19
N SER A 80 1.62 -21.72 11.72
CA SER A 80 0.94 -22.16 10.53
C SER A 80 -0.53 -22.23 10.90
N GLU A 81 -1.19 -21.08 11.05
CA GLU A 81 -2.63 -21.03 10.98
C GLU A 81 -2.96 -21.55 9.59
N THR A 82 -3.51 -22.75 9.58
CA THR A 82 -4.19 -23.42 8.49
C THR A 82 -5.43 -22.63 8.08
N ALA A 83 -5.30 -21.32 7.85
CA ALA A 83 -6.32 -20.50 7.22
C ALA A 83 -6.32 -20.87 5.75
N TRP A 84 -7.37 -21.61 5.36
CA TRP A 84 -7.62 -22.13 4.03
C TRP A 84 -7.44 -21.08 2.89
N PRO A 85 -7.21 -21.54 1.65
CA PRO A 85 -7.16 -20.70 0.44
C PRO A 85 -8.39 -19.80 0.22
N GLU A 86 -9.54 -20.12 0.82
CA GLU A 86 -10.81 -19.40 0.60
C GLU A 86 -10.76 -17.92 1.04
N GLY A 87 -10.00 -17.60 2.08
CA GLY A 87 -9.83 -16.21 2.52
C GLY A 87 -9.09 -15.33 1.50
N ARG A 88 -8.24 -15.91 0.63
CA ARG A 88 -7.48 -15.14 -0.37
C ARG A 88 -8.36 -14.61 -1.48
N LEU A 89 -9.30 -15.42 -1.97
CA LEU A 89 -10.25 -14.99 -3.00
C LEU A 89 -11.14 -13.86 -2.46
N PHE A 90 -11.64 -14.00 -1.24
CA PHE A 90 -12.41 -12.93 -0.59
C PHE A 90 -11.60 -11.63 -0.49
N ARG A 91 -10.34 -11.69 -0.02
CA ARG A 91 -9.47 -10.50 0.08
C ARG A 91 -9.20 -9.86 -1.28
N LEU A 92 -8.98 -10.66 -2.33
CA LEU A 92 -8.79 -10.15 -3.70
C LEU A 92 -10.05 -9.48 -4.24
N LEU A 93 -11.22 -10.08 -4.01
CA LEU A 93 -12.50 -9.49 -4.40
C LEU A 93 -12.76 -8.20 -3.63
N ALA A 94 -12.50 -8.17 -2.32
CA ALA A 94 -12.61 -6.97 -1.49
C ALA A 94 -11.63 -5.87 -1.95
N ALA A 95 -10.37 -6.22 -2.23
CA ALA A 95 -9.39 -5.27 -2.76
C ALA A 95 -9.81 -4.73 -4.14
N GLY A 96 -10.34 -5.58 -5.02
CA GLY A 96 -10.89 -5.18 -6.31
C GLY A 96 -12.10 -4.25 -6.17
N LEU A 97 -13.02 -4.55 -5.26
CA LEU A 97 -14.17 -3.69 -4.95
C LEU A 97 -13.72 -2.33 -4.43
N ILE A 98 -12.73 -2.29 -3.53
CA ILE A 98 -12.14 -1.05 -3.04
C ILE A 98 -11.48 -0.29 -4.20
N ALA A 99 -10.73 -0.96 -5.08
CA ALA A 99 -10.06 -0.30 -6.20
C ALA A 99 -11.05 0.36 -7.19
N VAL A 100 -12.15 -0.32 -7.51
CA VAL A 100 -13.22 0.24 -8.35
C VAL A 100 -13.95 1.37 -7.63
N SER A 101 -14.26 1.19 -6.34
CA SER A 101 -14.94 2.21 -5.53
C SER A 101 -14.11 3.48 -5.39
N THR A 102 -12.82 3.34 -5.07
CA THR A 102 -11.90 4.46 -4.95
C THR A 102 -11.66 5.13 -6.29
N PHE A 103 -11.68 4.41 -7.41
CA PHE A 103 -11.58 5.00 -8.75
C PHE A 103 -12.75 5.93 -9.04
N ALA A 104 -13.98 5.49 -8.75
CA ALA A 104 -15.17 6.31 -8.90
C ALA A 104 -15.11 7.57 -8.02
N LEU A 105 -14.68 7.44 -6.76
CA LEU A 105 -14.50 8.59 -5.87
C LEU A 105 -13.35 9.51 -6.33
N ALA A 106 -12.27 8.95 -6.87
CA ALA A 106 -11.09 9.69 -7.30
C ALA A 106 -11.42 10.69 -8.40
N GLN A 107 -12.34 10.37 -9.33
CA GLN A 107 -12.75 11.32 -10.37
C GLN A 107 -13.35 12.60 -9.78
N LYS A 108 -14.21 12.47 -8.75
CA LYS A 108 -14.80 13.61 -8.07
C LYS A 108 -13.77 14.35 -7.22
N ILE A 109 -12.95 13.62 -6.47
CA ILE A 109 -11.94 14.19 -5.58
C ILE A 109 -10.82 14.90 -6.34
N ALA A 110 -10.39 14.36 -7.49
CA ALA A 110 -9.41 14.97 -8.37
C ALA A 110 -9.87 16.35 -8.85
N SER A 111 -11.15 16.48 -9.20
CA SER A 111 -11.73 17.77 -9.62
C SER A 111 -11.82 18.78 -8.48
N TRP A 112 -12.12 18.32 -7.25
CA TRP A 112 -12.24 19.19 -6.07
C TRP A 112 -10.89 19.71 -5.59
N LEU A 113 -9.87 18.86 -5.59
CA LEU A 113 -8.51 19.19 -5.14
C LEU A 113 -7.63 19.74 -6.26
N ASN A 114 -8.11 19.74 -7.51
CA ASN A 114 -7.37 20.12 -8.70
C ASN A 114 -6.01 19.38 -8.82
N VAL A 115 -6.04 18.06 -8.61
CA VAL A 115 -4.87 17.18 -8.67
C VAL A 115 -5.05 16.14 -9.79
N SER A 116 -3.95 15.53 -10.25
CA SER A 116 -4.04 14.44 -11.22
C SER A 116 -4.91 13.28 -10.69
N LEU A 117 -5.68 12.66 -11.59
CA LEU A 117 -6.54 11.52 -11.25
C LEU A 117 -5.73 10.37 -10.63
N ALA A 118 -4.51 10.12 -11.14
CA ALA A 118 -3.64 9.07 -10.65
C ALA A 118 -3.23 9.29 -9.19
N VAL A 119 -2.94 10.53 -8.79
CA VAL A 119 -2.60 10.88 -7.40
C VAL A 119 -3.80 10.75 -6.47
N ALA A 120 -4.98 11.25 -6.90
CA ALA A 120 -6.21 11.09 -6.13
C ALA A 120 -6.57 9.61 -5.92
N TRP A 121 -6.51 8.82 -6.99
CA TRP A 121 -6.79 7.39 -6.94
C TRP A 121 -5.78 6.62 -6.10
N GLY A 122 -4.48 6.88 -6.29
CA GLY A 122 -3.42 6.25 -5.50
C GLY A 122 -3.54 6.54 -4.00
N GLY A 123 -3.86 7.78 -3.61
CA GLY A 123 -4.07 8.15 -2.21
C GLY A 123 -5.29 7.44 -1.60
N LEU A 124 -6.42 7.44 -2.32
CA LEU A 124 -7.65 6.75 -1.87
C LEU A 124 -7.48 5.23 -1.82
N LEU A 125 -6.76 4.66 -2.78
CA LEU A 125 -6.39 3.24 -2.79
C LEU A 125 -5.60 2.85 -1.55
N LEU A 126 -4.55 3.61 -1.24
CA LEU A 126 -3.71 3.34 -0.07
C LEU A 126 -4.52 3.43 1.24
N MET A 127 -5.40 4.42 1.35
CA MET A 127 -6.32 4.51 2.49
C MET A 127 -7.28 3.33 2.55
N GLY A 128 -7.98 3.03 1.45
CA GLY A 128 -8.98 1.97 1.42
C GLY A 128 -8.38 0.57 1.66
N LEU A 129 -7.27 0.26 0.99
CA LEU A 129 -6.57 -1.02 1.17
C LEU A 129 -5.91 -1.11 2.55
N GLY A 130 -5.40 0.00 3.09
CA GLY A 130 -4.91 0.06 4.47
C GLY A 130 -6.01 -0.27 5.49
N LEU A 131 -7.20 0.29 5.33
CA LEU A 131 -8.38 -0.02 6.17
C LEU A 131 -8.81 -1.49 6.01
N LEU A 132 -8.83 -2.03 4.79
CA LEU A 132 -9.09 -3.45 4.57
C LEU A 132 -8.09 -4.32 5.30
N HIS A 133 -6.80 -3.94 5.28
CA HIS A 133 -5.76 -4.70 5.95
C HIS A 133 -5.99 -4.75 7.47
N LEU A 134 -6.36 -3.62 8.07
CA LEU A 134 -6.71 -3.55 9.50
C LEU A 134 -7.95 -4.42 9.82
N GLY A 135 -9.00 -4.35 9.00
CA GLY A 135 -10.22 -5.12 9.23
C GLY A 135 -10.05 -6.64 9.12
N VAL A 136 -9.09 -7.10 8.31
CA VAL A 136 -8.83 -8.54 8.10
C VAL A 136 -7.78 -9.09 9.08
N THR A 137 -6.98 -8.22 9.72
CA THR A 137 -5.91 -8.63 10.66
C THR A 137 -6.36 -8.67 12.11
N ALA A 138 -7.59 -8.21 12.42
CA ALA A 138 -8.19 -8.42 13.73
C ALA A 138 -8.51 -9.92 13.92
N GLN A 139 -7.55 -10.66 14.46
CA GLN A 139 -7.81 -11.95 15.09
C GLN A 139 -8.83 -11.71 16.23
N PRO A 140 -9.91 -12.52 16.33
CA PRO A 140 -10.78 -12.49 17.51
C PRO A 140 -10.05 -12.97 18.78
#